data_AF-A0A1G1GBX7-F1
#
_entry.id   AF-A0A1G1GBX7-F1
#
_cell.length_a   1.000
_cell.length_b   1.000
_cell.length_c   1.000
_cell.angle_alpha   90.00
_cell.angle_beta   90.00
_cell.angle_gamma   90.00
#
_symmetry.space_group_name_H-M   'P 1'
#
loop_
_entity.id
_entity.type
_entity.pdbx_description
1 polymer ?
#
loop_
_entity_poly.entity_id
_entity_poly.type
_entity_poly.pdbx_seq_one_letter_code
_entity_poly.pdbx_strand_id
1 'polypeptide(L)'
;MSEEIKGAILQRDKETYAIVPRIPMGVLTPEILEKLAEVARKYKVRIIKITSGQRIALVGIKPEDIENAWKDLGMDIGPAVGLCVHYVQACPGTETCKFGQGDSLGLAAKIEKMYVGKEGLIPAKTKFGISGCKLCCGESYLRDIGALAAPEGWTVVIGGNSGGRPRVGDVIAEKRTDNEAFELIKKCVDYYSKNAKARERLPRFIQRIGVEEFKKNVI
;
A
#
# COMPACT_ATOMS: atom_id res chain seq x y z
N MET A 1 -10.26 -22.93 -17.84
CA MET A 1 -9.54 -22.00 -16.95
C MET A 1 -9.88 -20.62 -17.46
N SER A 2 -10.62 -19.81 -16.71
CA SER A 2 -10.99 -18.45 -17.15
C SER A 2 -9.71 -17.67 -17.44
N GLU A 3 -9.60 -17.05 -18.61
CA GLU A 3 -8.49 -16.17 -18.95
C GLU A 3 -8.31 -15.12 -17.83
N GLU A 4 -7.07 -14.91 -17.38
CA GLU A 4 -6.77 -13.88 -16.40
C GLU A 4 -6.92 -12.51 -17.07
N ILE A 5 -8.05 -11.85 -16.82
CA ILE A 5 -8.28 -10.48 -17.29
C ILE A 5 -7.38 -9.54 -16.48
N LYS A 6 -6.43 -8.87 -17.15
CA LYS A 6 -5.46 -7.98 -16.53
C LYS A 6 -6.16 -6.87 -15.71
N GLY A 7 -5.70 -6.66 -14.48
CA GLY A 7 -6.24 -5.64 -13.59
C GLY A 7 -7.62 -5.95 -13.00
N ALA A 8 -8.13 -7.16 -13.22
CA ALA A 8 -9.41 -7.60 -12.70
C ALA A 8 -9.25 -8.84 -11.81
N ILE A 9 -10.10 -8.94 -10.79
CA ILE A 9 -10.05 -9.99 -9.77
C ILE A 9 -11.34 -10.78 -9.87
N LEU A 10 -11.26 -12.07 -10.21
CA LEU A 10 -12.43 -12.94 -10.28
C LEU A 10 -13.13 -13.02 -8.91
N GLN A 11 -14.45 -12.86 -8.89
CA GLN A 11 -15.26 -12.89 -7.67
C GLN A 11 -15.79 -14.30 -7.36
N ARG A 12 -16.42 -14.44 -6.19
CA ARG A 12 -16.90 -15.73 -5.66
C ARG A 12 -17.89 -16.43 -6.59
N ASP A 13 -18.69 -15.68 -7.33
CA ASP A 13 -19.65 -16.21 -8.30
C ASP A 13 -18.98 -16.86 -9.52
N LYS A 14 -17.67 -16.64 -9.72
CA LYS A 14 -16.89 -17.07 -10.89
C LYS A 14 -17.38 -16.51 -12.23
N GLU A 15 -18.21 -15.47 -12.16
CA GLU A 15 -18.84 -14.83 -13.32
C GLU A 15 -18.49 -13.35 -13.39
N THR A 16 -18.31 -12.69 -12.24
CA THR A 16 -18.03 -11.27 -12.17
C THR A 16 -16.64 -10.98 -11.63
N TYR A 17 -16.19 -9.75 -11.84
CA TYR A 17 -14.87 -9.29 -11.47
C TYR A 17 -14.93 -8.02 -10.62
N ALA A 18 -13.85 -7.79 -9.88
CA ALA A 18 -13.58 -6.53 -9.23
C ALA A 18 -12.39 -5.83 -9.87
N ILE A 19 -12.47 -4.52 -9.99
CA ILE A 19 -11.36 -3.65 -10.40
C ILE A 19 -11.04 -2.67 -9.26
N VAL A 20 -9.76 -2.32 -9.14
CA VAL A 20 -9.27 -1.41 -8.10
C VAL A 20 -8.44 -0.32 -8.77
N PRO A 21 -8.99 0.87 -9.00
CA PRO A 21 -8.24 1.99 -9.54
C PRO A 21 -7.11 2.41 -8.60
N ARG A 22 -6.00 2.87 -9.16
CA ARG A 22 -4.86 3.36 -8.40
C ARG A 22 -5.22 4.69 -7.76
N ILE A 23 -5.14 4.75 -6.43
CA ILE A 23 -5.41 5.94 -5.62
C ILE A 23 -4.20 6.14 -4.70
N PRO A 24 -3.16 6.85 -5.18
CA PRO A 24 -1.98 7.17 -4.38
C PRO A 24 -2.34 7.79 -3.03
N MET A 25 -1.80 7.23 -1.93
CA MET A 25 -1.97 7.76 -0.57
C MET A 25 -3.42 7.86 -0.07
N GLY A 26 -4.39 7.32 -0.81
CA GLY A 26 -5.81 7.52 -0.53
C GLY A 26 -6.35 8.92 -0.84
N VAL A 27 -5.64 9.72 -1.65
CA VAL A 27 -6.05 11.09 -2.00
C VAL A 27 -6.91 11.06 -3.27
N LEU A 28 -8.06 11.73 -3.22
CA LEU A 28 -9.06 11.78 -4.28
C LEU A 28 -9.47 13.23 -4.54
N THR A 29 -9.76 13.55 -5.80
CA THR A 29 -10.38 14.82 -6.18
C THR A 29 -11.88 14.59 -6.48
N PRO A 30 -12.71 15.65 -6.50
CA PRO A 30 -14.10 15.55 -6.93
C PRO A 30 -14.26 14.89 -8.29
N GLU A 31 -13.39 15.21 -9.26
CA GLU A 31 -13.43 14.65 -10.61
C GLU A 31 -13.21 13.13 -10.60
N ILE A 32 -12.28 12.64 -9.77
CA ILE A 32 -12.07 11.19 -9.61
C ILE A 32 -13.32 10.54 -9.01
N LEU A 33 -13.97 11.18 -8.02
CA LEU A 33 -15.19 10.65 -7.40
C LEU A 33 -16.35 10.61 -8.40
N GLU A 34 -16.53 11.66 -9.20
CA GLU A 34 -17.53 11.72 -10.27
C GLU A 34 -17.29 10.60 -11.29
N LYS A 35 -16.03 10.40 -11.68
CA LYS A 35 -15.64 9.34 -12.62
C LYS A 35 -15.94 7.94 -12.10
N LEU A 36 -15.59 7.68 -10.84
CA LEU A 36 -15.90 6.41 -10.17
C LEU A 36 -17.42 6.17 -10.12
N ALA A 37 -18.21 7.23 -9.85
CA ALA A 37 -19.67 7.14 -9.80
C ALA A 37 -20.31 6.94 -11.19
N GLU A 38 -19.77 7.61 -12.23
CA GLU A 38 -20.18 7.44 -13.62
C GLU A 38 -20.00 5.98 -14.07
N VAL A 39 -18.78 5.45 -13.89
CA VAL A 39 -18.44 4.06 -14.26
C VAL A 39 -19.27 3.08 -13.44
N ALA A 40 -19.42 3.31 -12.13
CA ALA A 40 -20.24 2.44 -11.29
C ALA A 40 -21.71 2.36 -11.77
N ARG A 41 -22.29 3.49 -12.20
CA ARG A 41 -23.65 3.53 -12.76
C ARG A 41 -23.72 2.84 -14.12
N LYS A 42 -22.81 3.17 -15.04
CA LYS A 42 -22.79 2.65 -16.42
C LYS A 42 -22.72 1.12 -16.46
N TYR A 43 -21.83 0.54 -15.64
CA TYR A 43 -21.62 -0.90 -15.59
C TYR A 43 -22.42 -1.62 -14.49
N LYS A 44 -23.39 -0.92 -13.88
CA LYS A 44 -24.26 -1.46 -12.82
C LYS A 44 -23.46 -2.17 -11.72
N VAL A 45 -22.36 -1.55 -11.29
CA VAL A 45 -21.46 -2.08 -10.25
C VAL A 45 -22.27 -2.37 -9.00
N ARG A 46 -22.20 -3.62 -8.54
CA ARG A 46 -23.01 -4.11 -7.41
C ARG A 46 -22.52 -3.55 -6.07
N ILE A 47 -21.21 -3.46 -5.89
CA ILE A 47 -20.59 -3.00 -4.64
C ILE A 47 -19.46 -2.01 -4.95
N ILE A 48 -19.55 -0.81 -4.37
CA ILE A 48 -18.45 0.14 -4.29
C ILE A 48 -17.89 0.05 -2.86
N LYS A 49 -16.64 -0.37 -2.71
CA LYS A 49 -16.04 -0.66 -1.40
C LYS A 49 -14.79 0.16 -1.13
N ILE A 50 -14.81 0.94 -0.05
CA ILE A 50 -13.60 1.46 0.57
C ILE A 50 -12.84 0.29 1.22
N THR A 51 -11.59 0.11 0.81
CA THR A 51 -10.70 -0.97 1.25
C THR A 51 -9.87 -0.52 2.45
N SER A 52 -9.28 -1.48 3.18
CA SER A 52 -8.39 -1.18 4.30
C SER A 52 -7.10 -0.45 3.93
N GLY A 53 -6.81 -0.25 2.63
CA GLY A 53 -5.64 0.49 2.15
C GLY A 53 -5.97 1.90 1.69
N GLN A 54 -7.10 2.47 2.13
CA GLN A 54 -7.61 3.78 1.67
C GLN A 54 -7.86 3.84 0.14
N ARG A 55 -8.30 2.73 -0.47
CA ARG A 55 -8.64 2.66 -1.91
C ARG A 55 -10.11 2.32 -2.12
N ILE A 56 -10.62 2.51 -3.33
CA ILE A 56 -11.97 2.14 -3.74
C ILE A 56 -11.88 0.92 -4.68
N ALA A 57 -12.72 -0.08 -4.44
CA ALA A 57 -12.92 -1.23 -5.32
C ALA A 57 -14.33 -1.19 -5.92
N LEU A 58 -14.42 -1.43 -7.23
CA LEU A 58 -15.68 -1.59 -7.96
C LEU A 58 -15.88 -3.08 -8.23
N VAL A 59 -16.90 -3.69 -7.63
CA VAL A 59 -17.09 -5.15 -7.60
C VAL A 59 -18.41 -5.53 -8.26
N GLY A 60 -18.35 -6.58 -9.09
CA GLY A 60 -19.52 -7.13 -9.78
C GLY A 60 -19.62 -6.71 -11.25
N ILE A 61 -18.49 -6.39 -11.89
CA ILE A 61 -18.43 -6.04 -13.32
C ILE A 61 -18.33 -7.33 -14.14
N LYS A 62 -19.07 -7.42 -15.24
CA LYS A 62 -19.03 -8.57 -16.15
C LYS A 62 -17.72 -8.60 -16.94
N PRO A 63 -17.20 -9.78 -17.33
CA PRO A 63 -15.91 -9.90 -18.02
C PRO A 63 -15.84 -9.08 -19.31
N GLU A 64 -16.91 -9.07 -20.10
CA GLU A 64 -17.01 -8.33 -21.36
C GLU A 64 -16.94 -6.80 -21.18
N ASP A 65 -17.24 -6.31 -19.97
CA ASP A 65 -17.28 -4.88 -19.66
C ASP A 65 -15.96 -4.36 -19.06
N ILE A 66 -15.03 -5.24 -18.66
CA ILE A 66 -13.84 -4.84 -17.89
C ILE A 66 -12.94 -3.87 -18.66
N GLU A 67 -12.68 -4.16 -19.92
CA GLU A 67 -11.81 -3.30 -20.74
C GLU A 67 -12.43 -1.91 -20.93
N ASN A 68 -13.74 -1.85 -21.19
CA ASN A 68 -14.46 -0.60 -21.35
C ASN A 68 -14.57 0.17 -20.03
N ALA A 69 -14.74 -0.52 -18.89
CA ALA A 69 -14.73 0.10 -17.58
C ALA A 69 -13.37 0.75 -17.27
N TRP A 70 -12.26 0.11 -17.61
CA TRP A 70 -10.93 0.71 -17.48
C TRP A 70 -10.70 1.90 -18.40
N LYS A 71 -11.11 1.79 -19.67
CA LYS A 71 -11.05 2.91 -20.63
C LYS A 71 -11.86 4.10 -20.14
N ASP A 72 -13.08 3.86 -19.69
CA ASP A 72 -13.93 4.91 -19.15
C ASP A 72 -13.31 5.52 -17.90
N LEU A 73 -12.81 4.73 -16.94
CA LEU A 73 -12.14 5.26 -15.76
C LEU A 73 -10.97 6.18 -16.11
N GLY A 74 -10.18 5.84 -17.12
CA GLY A 74 -8.99 6.60 -17.49
C GLY A 74 -7.93 6.65 -16.38
N MET A 75 -7.94 5.68 -15.47
CA MET A 75 -7.05 5.60 -14.31
C MET A 75 -6.10 4.40 -14.41
N ASP A 76 -4.94 4.52 -13.78
CA ASP A 76 -4.01 3.40 -13.63
C ASP A 76 -4.64 2.26 -12.81
N ILE A 77 -4.19 1.03 -13.10
CA ILE A 77 -4.56 -0.16 -12.32
C ILE A 77 -3.84 -0.11 -10.96
N GLY A 78 -4.62 -0.15 -9.89
CA GLY A 78 -4.11 -0.33 -8.53
C GLY A 78 -3.77 -1.80 -8.27
N PRO A 79 -2.52 -2.15 -7.91
CA PRO A 79 -2.16 -3.54 -7.69
C PRO A 79 -2.97 -4.14 -6.53
N ALA A 80 -3.69 -5.21 -6.81
CA ALA A 80 -4.51 -5.93 -5.82
C ALA A 80 -4.15 -7.43 -5.74
N VAL A 81 -3.43 -7.92 -6.74
CA VAL A 81 -2.85 -9.27 -6.86
C VAL A 81 -1.35 -9.14 -7.15
N GLY A 82 -0.61 -10.25 -7.11
CA GLY A 82 0.81 -10.27 -7.47
C GLY A 82 1.79 -10.01 -6.31
N LEU A 83 3.08 -10.24 -6.63
CA LEU A 83 4.23 -10.13 -5.73
C LEU A 83 4.88 -8.74 -5.87
N CYS A 84 4.15 -7.70 -5.47
CA CYS A 84 4.57 -6.31 -5.58
C CYS A 84 4.05 -5.48 -4.40
N VAL A 85 4.47 -4.21 -4.32
CA VAL A 85 3.90 -3.28 -3.34
C VAL A 85 2.50 -2.91 -3.80
N HIS A 86 1.50 -3.17 -2.95
CA HIS A 86 0.09 -2.98 -3.31
C HIS A 86 -0.39 -1.54 -3.15
N TYR A 87 0.08 -0.87 -2.10
CA TYR A 87 -0.27 0.52 -1.80
C TYR A 87 0.62 1.10 -0.72
N VAL A 88 0.66 2.43 -0.69
CA VAL A 88 1.13 3.23 0.43
C VAL A 88 -0.05 3.95 1.07
N GLN A 89 -0.37 3.61 2.31
CA GLN A 89 -1.42 4.26 3.11
C GLN A 89 -0.81 5.47 3.84
N ALA A 90 -1.50 6.61 3.83
CA ALA A 90 -1.01 7.80 4.52
C ALA A 90 -2.15 8.60 5.18
N CYS A 91 -1.82 9.36 6.23
CA CYS A 91 -2.72 10.37 6.77
C CYS A 91 -2.42 11.75 6.14
N PRO A 92 -3.27 12.77 6.36
CA PRO A 92 -3.02 14.11 5.83
C PRO A 92 -1.72 14.76 6.33
N GLY A 93 -1.21 14.37 7.51
CA GLY A 93 0.06 14.90 8.02
C GLY A 93 0.04 16.42 8.20
N THR A 94 1.15 17.08 7.92
CA THR A 94 1.30 18.55 8.02
C THR A 94 0.51 19.32 6.97
N GLU A 95 -0.04 18.66 5.95
CA GLU A 95 -0.83 19.33 4.91
C GLU A 95 -2.09 20.01 5.49
N THR A 96 -2.82 19.32 6.37
CA THR A 96 -4.07 19.85 6.95
C THR A 96 -4.32 19.47 8.41
N CYS A 97 -3.64 18.46 8.95
CA CYS A 97 -3.96 17.97 10.30
C CYS A 97 -3.26 18.80 11.37
N LYS A 98 -4.01 19.30 12.35
CA LYS A 98 -3.47 20.04 13.51
C LYS A 98 -2.46 19.25 14.36
N PHE A 99 -2.46 17.92 14.27
CA PHE A 99 -1.53 17.05 14.97
C PHE A 99 -0.31 16.67 14.12
N GLY A 100 -0.29 17.05 12.84
CA GLY A 100 0.78 16.72 11.91
C GLY A 100 2.13 17.25 12.40
N GLN A 101 3.08 16.33 12.58
CA GLN A 101 4.48 16.60 12.94
C GLN A 101 5.43 16.38 11.76
N GLY A 102 4.99 15.67 10.72
CA GLY A 102 5.75 15.48 9.49
C GLY A 102 4.87 15.29 8.26
N ASP A 103 5.46 15.54 7.09
CA ASP A 103 4.81 15.42 5.80
C ASP A 103 4.66 13.95 5.38
N SER A 104 3.60 13.31 5.87
CA SER A 104 3.29 11.93 5.51
C SER A 104 2.87 11.74 4.06
N LEU A 105 2.26 12.75 3.43
CA LEU A 105 1.86 12.65 2.03
C LEU A 105 3.09 12.72 1.12
N GLY A 106 4.00 13.66 1.34
CA GLY A 106 5.24 13.77 0.56
C GLY A 106 6.15 12.55 0.68
N LEU A 107 6.35 12.02 1.90
CA LEU A 107 7.10 10.78 2.09
C LEU A 107 6.41 9.59 1.40
N ALA A 108 5.09 9.48 1.56
CA ALA A 108 4.33 8.41 0.91
C ALA A 108 4.35 8.51 -0.62
N ALA A 109 4.29 9.71 -1.19
CA ALA A 109 4.36 9.94 -2.64
C ALA A 109 5.71 9.47 -3.22
N LYS A 110 6.83 9.72 -2.53
CA LYS A 110 8.16 9.23 -2.93
C LYS A 110 8.19 7.70 -2.99
N ILE A 111 7.65 7.04 -1.96
CA ILE A 111 7.57 5.57 -1.87
C ILE A 111 6.64 5.00 -2.95
N GLU A 112 5.47 5.61 -3.13
CA GLU A 112 4.46 5.20 -4.12
C GLU A 112 5.03 5.21 -5.54
N LYS A 113 5.71 6.29 -5.93
CA LYS A 113 6.40 6.41 -7.23
C LYS A 113 7.51 5.36 -7.39
N MET A 114 8.22 5.05 -6.30
CA MET A 114 9.37 4.17 -6.36
C MET A 114 9.00 2.69 -6.39
N TYR A 115 7.91 2.26 -5.76
CA TYR A 115 7.71 0.84 -5.48
C TYR A 115 6.36 0.24 -5.88
N VAL A 116 5.28 1.03 -5.95
CA VAL A 116 3.95 0.43 -6.19
C VAL A 116 3.82 -0.12 -7.59
N GLY A 117 3.33 -1.35 -7.67
CA GLY A 117 3.11 -2.07 -8.93
C GLY A 117 4.37 -2.58 -9.63
N LYS A 118 5.57 -2.34 -9.09
CA LYS A 118 6.81 -2.86 -9.70
C LYS A 118 6.97 -4.35 -9.42
N GLU A 119 6.81 -5.15 -10.47
CA GLU A 119 7.02 -6.60 -10.42
C GLU A 119 8.51 -6.95 -10.28
N GLY A 120 8.80 -8.09 -9.67
CA GLY A 120 10.18 -8.57 -9.48
C GLY A 120 10.99 -7.83 -8.40
N LEU A 121 10.49 -6.70 -7.88
CA LEU A 121 11.21 -5.92 -6.86
C LEU A 121 11.15 -6.52 -5.46
N ILE A 122 10.06 -7.23 -5.13
CA ILE A 122 9.86 -7.84 -3.81
C ILE A 122 9.37 -9.29 -3.92
N PRO A 123 9.71 -10.15 -2.96
CA PRO A 123 9.40 -11.58 -2.99
C PRO A 123 7.91 -11.88 -2.80
N ALA A 124 7.15 -10.97 -2.18
CA ALA A 124 5.76 -11.16 -1.79
C ALA A 124 5.02 -9.82 -1.64
N LYS A 125 3.69 -9.87 -1.58
CA LYS A 125 2.82 -8.71 -1.33
C LYS A 125 3.31 -7.88 -0.14
N THR A 126 3.51 -6.58 -0.36
CA THR A 126 3.96 -5.62 0.67
C THR A 126 3.06 -4.40 0.68
N LYS A 127 2.87 -3.83 1.86
CA LYS A 127 2.08 -2.62 2.08
C LYS A 127 2.84 -1.65 2.96
N PHE A 128 2.65 -0.37 2.71
CA PHE A 128 3.24 0.70 3.53
C PHE A 128 2.19 1.44 4.34
N GLY A 129 2.60 1.95 5.50
CA GLY A 129 1.79 2.83 6.36
C GLY A 129 2.60 4.02 6.87
N ILE A 130 2.28 5.22 6.40
CA ILE A 130 3.01 6.44 6.73
C ILE A 130 2.11 7.36 7.56
N SER A 131 2.54 7.69 8.77
CA SER A 131 1.77 8.50 9.71
C SER A 131 2.55 9.78 10.04
N GLY A 132 1.93 10.93 9.82
CA GLY A 132 2.53 12.23 10.13
C GLY A 132 2.59 12.55 11.63
N CYS A 133 2.18 11.65 12.51
CA CYS A 133 2.36 11.76 13.97
C CYS A 133 2.21 10.39 14.66
N LYS A 134 2.46 10.35 15.97
CA LYS A 134 2.35 9.14 16.82
C LYS A 134 0.92 8.58 16.98
N LEU A 135 -0.12 9.31 16.55
CA LEU A 135 -1.51 8.78 16.52
C LEU A 135 -1.70 7.65 15.49
N CYS A 136 -0.74 7.48 14.57
CA CYS A 136 -0.64 6.30 13.71
C CYS A 136 -1.86 6.06 12.79
N CYS A 137 -2.52 7.11 12.30
CA CYS A 137 -3.67 6.97 11.38
C CYS A 137 -3.32 6.26 10.06
N GLY A 138 -2.04 6.21 9.67
CA GLY A 138 -1.55 5.43 8.54
C GLY A 138 -1.31 3.94 8.85
N GLU A 139 -1.63 3.49 10.07
CA GLU A 139 -1.42 2.11 10.55
C GLU A 139 0.04 1.62 10.41
N SER A 140 1.00 2.51 10.65
CA SER A 140 2.43 2.28 10.43
C SER A 140 2.99 1.03 11.11
N TYR A 141 2.48 0.67 12.30
CA TYR A 141 2.89 -0.57 12.99
C TYR A 141 2.25 -1.86 12.44
N LEU A 142 1.20 -1.76 11.63
CA LEU A 142 0.44 -2.90 11.12
C LEU A 142 0.60 -3.10 9.60
N ARG A 143 1.52 -2.35 8.99
CA ARG A 143 1.92 -2.49 7.60
C ARG A 143 3.31 -3.12 7.54
N ASP A 144 3.63 -3.76 6.41
CA ASP A 144 4.88 -4.48 6.25
C ASP A 144 6.08 -3.54 6.49
N ILE A 145 5.99 -2.28 6.03
CA ILE A 145 6.93 -1.19 6.36
C ILE A 145 6.11 0.04 6.77
N GLY A 146 6.56 0.76 7.80
CA GLY A 146 5.89 1.99 8.22
C GLY A 146 6.84 3.06 8.70
N ALA A 147 6.34 4.29 8.78
CA ALA A 147 7.04 5.42 9.37
C ALA A 147 6.06 6.31 10.14
N LEU A 148 6.49 6.79 11.31
CA LEU A 148 5.73 7.74 12.14
C LEU A 148 6.57 8.99 12.40
N ALA A 149 6.03 10.17 12.14
CA ALA A 149 6.71 11.41 12.46
C ALA A 149 6.53 11.80 13.94
N ALA A 150 7.51 12.53 14.44
CA ALA A 150 7.54 13.18 15.73
C ALA A 150 8.35 14.49 15.61
N PRO A 151 8.27 15.41 16.58
CA PRO A 151 9.09 16.63 16.55
C PRO A 151 10.59 16.35 16.38
N GLU A 152 11.07 15.26 16.96
CA GLU A 152 12.46 14.79 16.88
C GLU A 152 12.82 14.07 15.57
N GLY A 153 11.87 13.88 14.65
CA GLY A 153 12.02 13.18 13.38
C GLY A 153 11.20 11.90 13.28
N TRP A 154 11.47 11.10 12.24
CA TRP A 154 10.75 9.88 11.91
C TRP A 154 11.25 8.67 12.70
N THR A 155 10.28 7.84 13.07
CA THR A 155 10.46 6.47 13.55
C THR A 155 10.12 5.52 12.41
N VAL A 156 11.06 4.68 11.99
CA VAL A 156 10.86 3.67 10.93
C VAL A 156 10.58 2.31 11.56
N VAL A 157 9.55 1.63 11.05
CA VAL A 157 9.00 0.38 11.58
C VAL A 157 9.00 -0.70 10.50
N ILE A 158 9.28 -1.95 10.86
CA ILE A 158 9.32 -3.09 9.93
C ILE A 158 8.52 -4.29 10.42
N GLY A 159 7.99 -5.08 9.49
CA GLY A 159 7.43 -6.40 9.76
C GLY A 159 6.06 -6.39 10.42
N GLY A 160 5.27 -5.31 10.27
CA GLY A 160 3.88 -5.29 10.71
C GLY A 160 2.98 -6.14 9.81
N ASN A 161 1.84 -6.59 10.36
CA ASN A 161 0.83 -7.34 9.61
C ASN A 161 -0.55 -7.23 10.28
N SER A 162 -1.55 -6.77 9.54
CA SER A 162 -2.97 -6.79 9.95
C SER A 162 -3.75 -8.00 9.42
N GLY A 163 -3.09 -8.96 8.76
CA GLY A 163 -3.74 -10.18 8.22
C GLY A 163 -3.94 -11.30 9.26
N GLY A 164 -4.29 -12.50 8.79
CA GLY A 164 -4.65 -13.65 9.65
C GLY A 164 -3.58 -14.19 10.61
N ARG A 165 -2.36 -13.63 10.59
CA ARG A 165 -1.36 -13.79 11.67
C ARG A 165 -0.88 -12.39 12.07
N PRO A 166 -1.66 -11.66 12.89
CA PRO A 166 -1.36 -10.30 13.24
C PRO A 166 0.04 -10.18 13.85
N ARG A 167 0.71 -9.07 13.56
CA ARG A 167 2.02 -8.74 14.11
C ARG A 167 2.17 -7.23 14.19
N VAL A 168 2.56 -6.73 15.36
CA VAL A 168 3.02 -5.36 15.53
C VAL A 168 4.46 -5.29 15.00
N GLY A 169 4.74 -4.32 14.13
CA GLY A 169 6.06 -4.11 13.56
C GLY A 169 7.05 -3.60 14.60
N ASP A 170 8.34 -3.89 14.37
CA ASP A 170 9.42 -3.48 15.26
C ASP A 170 10.00 -2.14 14.81
N VAL A 171 10.36 -1.31 15.78
CA VAL A 171 11.11 -0.07 15.51
C VAL A 171 12.54 -0.42 15.10
N ILE A 172 12.95 0.08 13.93
CA ILE A 172 14.30 -0.10 13.38
C ILE A 172 15.18 1.10 13.72
N ALA A 173 14.67 2.31 13.53
CA ALA A 173 15.38 3.54 13.88
C ALA A 173 14.40 4.64 14.26
N GLU A 174 14.87 5.57 15.09
CA GLU A 174 14.13 6.75 15.52
C GLU A 174 14.92 8.02 15.18
N LYS A 175 14.27 9.17 15.30
CA LYS A 175 14.88 10.49 15.14
C LYS A 175 15.58 10.66 13.78
N ARG A 176 14.98 10.14 12.72
CA ARG A 176 15.48 10.28 11.35
C ARG A 176 14.90 11.54 10.72
N THR A 177 15.69 12.33 10.02
CA THR A 177 15.17 13.35 9.10
C THR A 177 14.36 12.71 7.96
N ASP A 178 13.59 13.49 7.21
CA ASP A 178 12.79 13.00 6.07
C ASP A 178 13.64 12.19 5.07
N ASN A 179 14.84 12.69 4.76
CA ASN A 179 15.75 12.03 3.82
C ASN A 179 16.34 10.75 4.41
N GLU A 180 16.78 10.77 5.67
CA GLU A 180 17.29 9.57 6.33
C GLU A 180 16.23 8.48 6.46
N ALA A 181 14.98 8.87 6.76
CA ALA A 181 13.85 7.94 6.83
C ALA A 181 13.59 7.28 5.47
N PHE A 182 13.57 8.07 4.40
CA PHE A 182 13.39 7.56 3.04
C PHE A 182 14.54 6.63 2.61
N GLU A 183 15.79 7.02 2.86
CA GLU A 183 16.96 6.18 2.54
C GLU A 183 16.98 4.89 3.37
N LEU A 184 16.62 4.94 4.65
CA LEU A 184 16.48 3.74 5.47
C LEU A 184 15.38 2.81 4.94
N ILE A 185 14.23 3.36 4.52
CA ILE A 185 13.17 2.57 3.88
C ILE A 185 13.70 1.87 2.62
N LYS A 186 14.50 2.55 1.79
CA LYS A 186 15.13 1.94 0.60
C LYS A 186 16.01 0.76 1.00
N LYS A 187 16.91 0.94 1.98
CA LYS A 187 17.76 -0.14 2.50
C LYS A 187 16.94 -1.34 3.01
N CYS A 188 15.84 -1.07 3.74
CA CYS A 188 14.94 -2.11 4.23
C CYS A 188 14.29 -2.91 3.10
N VAL A 189 13.80 -2.23 2.06
CA VAL A 189 13.19 -2.88 0.88
C VAL A 189 14.24 -3.71 0.14
N ASP A 190 15.43 -3.15 -0.10
CA ASP A 190 16.51 -3.84 -0.82
C ASP A 190 16.99 -5.08 -0.07
N TYR A 191 17.17 -4.98 1.25
CA TYR A 191 17.59 -6.11 2.06
C TYR A 191 16.52 -7.21 2.09
N TYR A 192 15.25 -6.85 2.25
CA TYR A 192 14.15 -7.81 2.15
C TYR A 192 14.08 -8.49 0.78
N SER A 193 14.21 -7.71 -0.29
CA SER A 193 14.20 -8.20 -1.67
C SER A 193 15.27 -9.29 -1.91
N LYS A 194 16.49 -9.06 -1.41
CA LYS A 194 17.65 -9.93 -1.64
C LYS A 194 17.67 -11.19 -0.76
N ASN A 195 17.11 -11.13 0.45
CA ASN A 195 17.36 -12.15 1.49
C ASN A 195 16.13 -12.98 1.89
N ALA A 196 14.94 -12.58 1.44
CA ALA A 196 13.73 -13.32 1.69
C ALA A 196 13.60 -14.52 0.76
N LYS A 197 12.95 -15.58 1.24
CA LYS A 197 12.59 -16.73 0.41
C LYS A 197 11.49 -16.35 -0.58
N ALA A 198 11.34 -17.11 -1.65
CA ALA A 198 10.26 -16.91 -2.60
C ALA A 198 8.89 -16.89 -1.91
N ARG A 199 8.09 -15.84 -2.16
CA ARG A 199 6.76 -15.61 -1.56
C ARG A 199 6.75 -15.46 -0.03
N GLU A 200 7.90 -15.28 0.61
CA GLU A 200 7.99 -15.00 2.04
C GLU A 200 7.55 -13.57 2.32
N ARG A 201 6.50 -13.39 3.14
CA ARG A 201 6.02 -12.07 3.58
C ARG A 201 7.03 -11.44 4.53
N LEU A 202 7.26 -10.13 4.41
CA LEU A 202 8.16 -9.35 5.29
C LEU A 202 7.98 -9.62 6.80
N PRO A 203 6.77 -9.61 7.38
CA PRO A 203 6.59 -9.98 8.79
C PRO A 203 7.10 -11.38 9.16
N ARG A 204 7.10 -12.33 8.22
CA ARG A 204 7.62 -13.69 8.43
C ARG A 204 9.12 -13.75 8.24
N PHE A 205 9.64 -13.00 7.27
CA PHE A 205 11.08 -12.79 7.08
C PHE A 205 11.72 -12.26 8.38
N ILE A 206 11.16 -11.19 8.96
CA ILE A 206 11.66 -10.62 10.23
C ILE A 206 11.60 -11.63 11.37
N GLN A 207 10.52 -12.43 11.49
CA GLN A 207 10.44 -13.48 12.50
C GLN A 207 11.50 -14.58 12.32
N ARG A 208 11.86 -14.90 11.08
CA ARG A 208 12.84 -15.95 10.77
C ARG A 208 14.26 -15.52 11.10
N ILE A 209 14.66 -14.30 10.72
CA ILE A 209 16.04 -13.84 10.90
C ILE A 209 16.25 -13.12 12.23
N GLY A 210 15.18 -12.61 12.84
CA GLY A 210 15.24 -11.75 14.01
C GLY A 210 15.42 -10.27 13.63
N VAL A 211 14.74 -9.39 14.35
CA VAL A 211 14.81 -7.94 14.09
C VAL A 211 16.23 -7.38 14.31
N GLU A 212 16.96 -7.89 15.29
CA GLU A 212 18.32 -7.42 15.58
C GLU A 212 19.29 -7.79 14.44
N GLU A 213 19.13 -8.95 13.82
CA GLU A 213 19.91 -9.31 12.64
C GLU A 213 19.54 -8.43 11.43
N PHE A 214 18.24 -8.15 11.26
CA PHE A 214 17.79 -7.21 10.22
C PHE A 214 18.42 -5.82 10.41
N LYS A 215 18.41 -5.27 11.64
CA LYS A 215 18.97 -3.95 11.97
C LYS A 215 20.44 -3.83 11.58
N LYS A 216 21.28 -4.82 11.90
CA LYS A 216 22.72 -4.83 11.57
C LYS A 216 23.01 -4.65 10.08
N ASN A 217 22.07 -5.04 9.21
CA ASN A 217 22.26 -5.02 7.77
C ASN A 217 21.66 -3.79 7.07
N VAL A 218 20.88 -2.96 7.77
CA VAL A 218 20.17 -1.81 7.18
C VAL A 218 20.51 -0.47 7.83
N ILE A 219 21.04 -0.48 9.06
CA ILE A 219 21.45 0.73 9.80
C ILE A 219 22.88 1.06 9.43
#